data_AF-A0AAE3B6K9-F1
#
_entry.id   AF-A0AAE3B6K9-F1
#
_cell.length_a   1.000
_cell.length_b   1.000
_cell.length_c   1.000
_cell.angle_alpha   90.00
_cell.angle_beta   90.00
_cell.angle_gamma   90.00
#
_symmetry.space_group_name_H-M   'P 1'
#
loop_
_entity.id
_entity.type
_entity.pdbx_description
1 polymer ?
#
loop_
_entity_poly.entity_id
_entity_poly.type
_entity_poly.pdbx_seq_one_letter_code
_entity_poly.pdbx_strand_id
1 'polypeptide(L)'
;MEPIEPNLWEDENYVYVPEEMFRLLPPEFREAVADRKQEGEDLLKVVDKDLHGLIRLANAIPTSSSLSYIFHRLRKTAAELTADSLMEQEVLTTAFIVTYSRLFASGKGALRLEQSDIPEHLRAVHDDIIELRNERYAHNEKHLTTRSGINVDFDDDGFHINMQMTLGMYIGGRNEWAELVQFIDAHMHSRLTKILQRLKKKTGYEWSFPENPPPAWVGDYS
;
A
#
# COMPACT_ATOMS: atom_id res chain seq x y z
N MET A 1 -30.59 38.46 6.74
CA MET A 1 -30.25 37.02 6.70
C MET A 1 -29.84 36.75 5.27
N GLU A 2 -28.60 36.35 5.05
CA GLU A 2 -28.19 35.86 3.73
C GLU A 2 -29.00 34.60 3.40
N PRO A 3 -29.46 34.45 2.15
CA PRO A 3 -30.13 33.22 1.72
C PRO A 3 -29.12 32.07 1.81
N ILE A 4 -29.44 31.05 2.59
CA ILE A 4 -28.69 29.80 2.59
C ILE A 4 -28.99 29.15 1.24
N GLU A 5 -28.04 29.19 0.31
CA GLU A 5 -28.12 28.38 -0.89
C GLU A 5 -28.10 26.91 -0.47
N PRO A 6 -29.15 26.12 -0.76
CA PRO A 6 -29.21 24.73 -0.36
C PRO A 6 -28.15 23.95 -1.14
N ASN A 7 -27.08 23.51 -0.48
CA ASN A 7 -26.18 22.51 -1.06
C ASN A 7 -26.84 21.13 -0.95
N LEU A 8 -27.97 20.98 -1.63
CA LEU A 8 -28.68 19.72 -1.78
C LEU A 8 -28.04 18.98 -2.95
N TRP A 9 -27.64 17.74 -2.71
CA TRP A 9 -27.28 16.83 -3.79
C TRP A 9 -28.12 15.57 -3.68
N GLU A 10 -28.32 14.90 -4.80
CA GLU A 10 -29.11 13.67 -4.87
C GLU A 10 -28.32 12.60 -5.64
N ASP A 11 -28.54 11.34 -5.27
CA ASP A 11 -28.18 10.20 -6.09
C ASP A 11 -29.44 9.42 -6.47
N GLU A 12 -29.30 8.26 -7.11
CA GLU A 12 -30.44 7.46 -7.56
C GLU A 12 -31.39 7.01 -6.42
N ASN A 13 -30.92 7.01 -5.17
CA ASN A 13 -31.65 6.46 -4.03
C ASN A 13 -31.96 7.49 -2.94
N TYR A 14 -31.19 8.59 -2.84
CA TYR A 14 -31.24 9.51 -1.71
C TYR A 14 -31.08 10.97 -2.09
N VAL A 15 -31.76 11.84 -1.33
CA VAL A 15 -31.51 13.29 -1.30
C VAL A 15 -30.74 13.62 -0.03
N TYR A 16 -29.62 14.30 -0.18
CA TYR A 16 -28.72 14.65 0.91
C TYR A 16 -29.00 16.09 1.33
N VAL A 17 -29.38 16.24 2.60
CA VAL A 17 -29.79 17.51 3.19
C VAL A 17 -28.78 17.93 4.26
N PRO A 18 -28.18 19.13 4.17
CA PRO A 18 -27.31 19.66 5.21
C PRO A 18 -28.03 19.80 6.56
N GLU A 19 -27.32 19.54 7.66
CA GLU A 19 -27.90 19.54 9.02
C GLU A 19 -28.51 20.90 9.40
N GLU A 20 -27.94 22.01 8.92
CA GLU A 20 -28.43 23.35 9.17
C GLU A 20 -29.85 23.58 8.63
N MET A 21 -30.27 22.75 7.67
CA MET A 21 -31.61 22.77 7.07
C MET A 21 -32.62 21.90 7.82
N PHE A 22 -32.21 21.08 8.81
CA PHE A 22 -33.14 20.25 9.58
C PHE A 22 -34.17 21.09 10.36
N ARG A 23 -33.82 22.35 10.70
CA ARG A 23 -34.77 23.33 11.28
C ARG A 23 -35.93 23.69 10.36
N LEU A 24 -35.82 23.41 9.06
CA LEU A 24 -36.86 23.66 8.06
C LEU A 24 -37.79 22.45 7.88
N LEU A 25 -37.42 21.26 8.40
CA LEU A 25 -38.28 20.09 8.37
C LEU A 25 -39.57 20.34 9.17
N PRO A 26 -40.68 19.69 8.82
CA PRO A 26 -41.89 19.72 9.65
C PRO A 26 -41.60 19.25 11.09
N PRO A 27 -42.25 19.83 12.11
CA PRO A 27 -41.98 19.53 13.53
C PRO A 27 -41.97 18.04 13.85
N GLU A 28 -42.88 17.27 13.25
CA GLU A 28 -43.01 15.82 13.40
C GLU A 28 -41.79 15.01 12.94
N PHE A 29 -40.98 15.54 12.02
CA PHE A 29 -39.75 14.89 11.55
C PHE A 29 -38.50 15.36 12.27
N ARG A 30 -38.53 16.53 12.93
CA ARG A 30 -37.36 17.08 13.63
C ARG A 30 -36.90 16.20 14.78
N GLU A 31 -37.86 15.75 15.59
CA GLU A 31 -37.58 14.87 16.74
C GLU A 31 -37.06 13.51 16.26
N ALA A 32 -37.73 12.89 15.29
CA ALA A 32 -37.30 11.62 14.72
C ALA A 32 -35.90 11.66 14.08
N VAL A 33 -35.56 12.75 13.39
CA VAL A 33 -34.21 12.95 12.81
C VAL A 33 -33.17 13.17 13.89
N ALA A 34 -33.47 13.94 14.94
CA ALA A 34 -32.57 14.16 16.06
C ALA A 34 -32.28 12.86 16.83
N ASP A 35 -33.32 12.07 17.12
CA ASP A 35 -33.18 10.77 17.78
C ASP A 35 -32.35 9.81 16.93
N ARG A 36 -32.62 9.75 15.62
CA ARG A 36 -31.86 8.91 14.69
C ARG A 36 -30.41 9.34 14.58
N LYS A 37 -30.13 10.65 14.60
CA LYS A 37 -28.77 11.20 14.62
C LYS A 37 -28.05 10.77 15.89
N GLN A 38 -28.68 10.94 17.05
CA GLN A 38 -28.11 10.59 18.34
C GLN A 38 -27.79 9.09 18.42
N GLU A 39 -28.71 8.24 17.94
CA GLU A 39 -28.49 6.79 17.82
C GLU A 39 -27.25 6.50 16.96
N GLY A 40 -27.14 7.15 15.80
CA GLY A 40 -25.99 7.02 14.90
C GLY A 40 -24.67 7.43 15.56
N GLU A 41 -24.64 8.60 16.22
CA GLU A 41 -23.45 9.07 16.94
C GLU A 41 -23.02 8.13 18.06
N ASP A 42 -23.99 7.58 18.80
CA ASP A 42 -23.70 6.67 19.91
C ASP A 42 -23.18 5.32 19.40
N LEU A 43 -23.71 4.82 18.28
CA LEU A 43 -23.16 3.66 17.60
C LEU A 43 -21.74 3.89 17.11
N LEU A 44 -21.46 5.06 16.50
CA LEU A 44 -20.13 5.42 16.03
C LEU A 44 -19.12 5.51 17.17
N LYS A 45 -19.50 6.06 18.32
CA LYS A 45 -18.64 6.10 19.54
C LYS A 45 -18.25 4.69 20.00
N VAL A 46 -19.17 3.72 19.96
CA VAL A 46 -18.90 2.32 20.36
C VAL A 46 -17.86 1.66 19.45
N VAL A 47 -17.82 2.03 18.17
CA VAL A 47 -16.91 1.45 17.18
C VAL A 47 -15.73 2.33 16.79
N ASP A 48 -15.52 3.45 17.47
CA ASP A 48 -14.47 4.44 17.17
C ASP A 48 -13.08 3.80 16.96
N LYS A 49 -12.69 2.86 17.83
CA LYS A 49 -11.42 2.14 17.70
C LYS A 49 -11.31 1.31 16.43
N ASP A 50 -12.40 0.66 16.01
CA ASP A 50 -12.43 -0.14 14.79
C ASP A 50 -12.41 0.75 13.54
N LEU A 51 -13.07 1.91 13.57
CA LEU A 51 -13.00 2.92 12.51
C LEU A 51 -11.58 3.48 12.36
N HIS A 52 -10.89 3.77 13.47
CA HIS A 52 -9.47 4.12 13.43
C HIS A 52 -8.62 2.99 12.83
N GLY A 53 -8.95 1.73 13.10
CA GLY A 53 -8.33 0.58 12.47
C GLY A 53 -8.54 0.55 10.95
N LEU A 54 -9.75 0.86 10.50
CA LEU A 54 -10.09 0.95 9.07
C LEU A 54 -9.34 2.09 8.39
N ILE A 55 -9.24 3.27 9.02
CA ILE A 55 -8.47 4.41 8.51
C ILE A 55 -7.00 4.03 8.34
N ARG A 56 -6.41 3.37 9.35
CA ARG A 56 -5.01 2.90 9.27
C ARG A 56 -4.82 1.90 8.13
N LEU A 57 -5.77 0.98 7.94
CA LEU A 57 -5.75 0.03 6.84
C LEU A 57 -5.84 0.74 5.49
N ALA A 58 -6.77 1.70 5.34
CA ALA A 58 -6.94 2.51 4.14
C ALA A 58 -5.66 3.26 3.77
N ASN A 59 -4.96 3.82 4.75
CA ASN A 59 -3.68 4.50 4.55
C ASN A 59 -2.55 3.56 4.08
N ALA A 60 -2.67 2.24 4.28
CA ALA A 60 -1.71 1.26 3.80
C ALA A 60 -2.02 0.74 2.39
N ILE A 61 -3.25 0.89 1.88
CA ILE A 61 -3.67 0.43 0.54
C ILE A 61 -2.78 0.97 -0.59
N PRO A 62 -2.41 2.27 -0.64
CA PRO A 62 -1.54 2.77 -1.70
C PRO A 62 -0.19 2.05 -1.73
N THR A 63 0.35 1.70 -0.56
CA THR A 63 1.65 1.02 -0.45
C THR A 63 1.55 -0.44 -0.91
N SER A 64 0.55 -1.19 -0.45
CA SER A 64 0.35 -2.58 -0.88
C SER A 64 0.03 -2.66 -2.38
N SER A 65 -0.84 -1.78 -2.88
CA SER A 65 -1.19 -1.74 -4.31
C SER A 65 0.00 -1.39 -5.19
N SER A 66 0.85 -0.44 -4.74
CA SER A 66 2.08 -0.09 -5.45
C SER A 66 3.05 -1.26 -5.47
N LEU A 67 3.20 -1.99 -4.36
CA LEU A 67 4.06 -3.17 -4.29
C LEU A 67 3.65 -4.22 -5.33
N SER A 68 2.36 -4.56 -5.38
CA SER A 68 1.81 -5.53 -6.33
C SER A 68 2.01 -5.09 -7.78
N TYR A 69 1.77 -3.81 -8.07
CA TYR A 69 1.99 -3.25 -9.41
C TYR A 69 3.47 -3.25 -9.83
N ILE A 70 4.38 -2.86 -8.92
CA ILE A 70 5.82 -2.89 -9.17
C ILE A 70 6.29 -4.31 -9.45
N PHE A 71 5.84 -5.28 -8.66
CA PHE A 71 6.22 -6.69 -8.88
C PHE A 71 5.69 -7.22 -10.22
N HIS A 72 4.44 -6.90 -10.56
CA HIS A 72 3.90 -7.21 -11.88
C HIS A 72 4.77 -6.63 -13.01
N ARG A 73 5.15 -5.35 -12.90
CA ARG A 73 6.06 -4.71 -13.87
C ARG A 73 7.41 -5.41 -13.93
N LEU A 74 8.01 -5.72 -12.78
CA LEU A 74 9.30 -6.40 -12.69
C LEU A 74 9.26 -7.75 -13.43
N ARG A 75 8.17 -8.53 -13.27
CA ARG A 75 7.96 -9.82 -13.97
C ARG A 75 7.77 -9.69 -15.47
N LYS A 76 7.07 -8.64 -15.93
CA LYS A 76 6.72 -8.45 -17.35
C LYS A 76 7.77 -7.70 -18.16
N THR A 77 8.66 -6.92 -17.53
CA THR A 77 9.73 -6.21 -18.23
C THR A 77 10.70 -7.24 -18.84
N ALA A 78 10.76 -7.28 -20.17
CA ALA A 78 11.62 -8.19 -20.91
C ALA A 78 13.10 -7.97 -20.54
N ALA A 79 13.79 -9.05 -20.23
CA ALA A 79 15.22 -9.03 -19.95
C ALA A 79 16.01 -9.04 -21.27
N GLU A 80 15.88 -7.98 -22.06
CA GLU A 80 16.86 -7.75 -23.12
C GLU A 80 18.21 -7.42 -22.47
N LEU A 81 19.32 -7.92 -23.00
CA LEU A 81 20.67 -7.61 -22.49
C LEU A 81 21.14 -6.24 -23.00
N THR A 82 20.30 -5.22 -22.87
CA THR A 82 20.61 -3.82 -23.18
C THR A 82 20.84 -3.05 -21.88
N ALA A 83 21.67 -1.99 -21.92
CA ALA A 83 21.91 -1.17 -20.75
C ALA A 83 20.60 -0.61 -20.16
N ASP A 84 19.67 -0.19 -21.02
CA ASP A 84 18.38 0.38 -20.63
C ASP A 84 17.51 -0.65 -19.89
N SER A 85 17.41 -1.88 -20.40
CA SER A 85 16.66 -2.97 -19.75
C SER A 85 17.26 -3.37 -18.40
N LEU A 86 18.60 -3.37 -18.29
CA LEU A 86 19.28 -3.65 -17.01
C LEU A 86 19.02 -2.53 -15.98
N MET A 87 19.03 -1.28 -16.41
CA MET A 87 18.69 -0.15 -15.54
C MET A 87 17.19 -0.15 -15.15
N GLU A 88 16.29 -0.52 -16.06
CA GLU A 88 14.86 -0.64 -15.73
C GLU A 88 14.63 -1.73 -14.67
N GLN A 89 15.29 -2.90 -14.80
CA GLN A 89 15.25 -3.96 -13.79
C GLN A 89 15.77 -3.47 -12.43
N GLU A 90 16.86 -2.69 -12.41
CA GLU A 90 17.42 -2.15 -11.18
C GLU A 90 16.49 -1.13 -10.51
N VAL A 91 15.89 -0.24 -11.29
CA VAL A 91 14.92 0.76 -10.80
C VAL A 91 13.69 0.07 -10.20
N LEU A 92 13.14 -0.93 -10.90
CA LEU A 92 11.99 -1.69 -10.43
C LEU A 92 12.32 -2.52 -9.18
N THR A 93 13.51 -3.13 -9.13
CA THR A 93 14.01 -3.86 -7.94
C THR A 93 14.16 -2.92 -6.74
N THR A 94 14.76 -1.74 -6.95
CA THR A 94 14.88 -0.71 -5.91
C THR A 94 13.52 -0.26 -5.41
N ALA A 95 12.59 0.03 -6.34
CA ALA A 95 11.24 0.45 -6.02
C ALA A 95 10.49 -0.64 -5.23
N PHE A 96 10.65 -1.90 -5.60
CA PHE A 96 10.07 -3.05 -4.90
C PHE A 96 10.58 -3.12 -3.46
N ILE A 97 11.90 -3.13 -3.27
CA ILE A 97 12.54 -3.27 -1.96
C ILE A 97 12.13 -2.12 -1.04
N VAL A 98 12.22 -0.88 -1.53
CA VAL A 98 11.83 0.30 -0.74
C VAL A 98 10.33 0.28 -0.39
N THR A 99 9.47 -0.07 -1.34
CA THR A 99 8.01 -0.11 -1.12
C THR A 99 7.63 -1.23 -0.15
N TYR A 100 8.25 -2.40 -0.27
CA TYR A 100 8.08 -3.51 0.67
C TYR A 100 8.46 -3.09 2.09
N SER A 101 9.67 -2.53 2.27
CA SER A 101 10.14 -2.12 3.60
C SER A 101 9.25 -1.07 4.26
N ARG A 102 8.56 -0.21 3.48
CA ARG A 102 7.61 0.78 4.02
C ARG A 102 6.42 0.14 4.74
N LEU A 103 6.01 -1.07 4.38
CA LEU A 103 4.95 -1.80 5.09
C LEU A 103 5.33 -2.15 6.53
N PHE A 104 6.64 -2.24 6.81
CA PHE A 104 7.20 -2.59 8.12
C PHE A 104 7.81 -1.40 8.85
N ALA A 105 7.94 -0.25 8.19
CA ALA A 105 8.43 0.98 8.79
C ALA A 105 7.35 1.65 9.65
N SER A 106 7.76 2.33 10.71
CA SER A 106 6.85 3.16 11.52
C SER A 106 6.53 4.47 10.77
N GLY A 107 5.33 4.59 10.22
CA GLY A 107 4.84 5.78 9.52
C GLY A 107 3.62 6.44 10.19
N LYS A 108 3.28 7.67 9.77
CA LYS A 108 2.15 8.46 10.30
C LYS A 108 0.81 7.78 10.01
N GLY A 109 0.31 6.98 10.96
CA GLY A 109 -1.09 6.52 10.98
C GLY A 109 -1.48 5.50 9.92
N ALA A 110 -0.52 4.88 9.24
CA ALA A 110 -0.77 3.70 8.40
C ALA A 110 -0.63 2.43 9.25
N LEU A 111 -1.34 1.38 8.84
CA LEU A 111 -1.19 0.06 9.43
C LEU A 111 0.22 -0.47 9.15
N ARG A 112 0.93 -0.83 10.23
CA ARG A 112 2.25 -1.47 10.16
C ARG A 112 2.09 -2.99 10.17
N LEU A 113 2.85 -3.67 9.32
CA LEU A 113 3.08 -5.10 9.40
C LEU A 113 4.22 -5.40 10.36
N GLU A 114 4.10 -6.49 11.11
CA GLU A 114 5.17 -7.01 11.94
C GLU A 114 5.86 -8.18 11.23
N GLN A 115 7.13 -8.44 11.54
CA GLN A 115 7.83 -9.63 11.04
C GLN A 115 7.10 -10.92 11.45
N SER A 116 6.44 -10.89 12.62
CA SER A 116 5.59 -11.97 13.13
C SER A 116 4.36 -12.25 12.26
N ASP A 117 3.89 -11.27 11.47
CA ASP A 117 2.81 -11.47 10.49
C ASP A 117 3.28 -12.36 9.31
N ILE A 118 4.60 -12.40 9.02
CA ILE A 118 5.13 -13.11 7.86
C ILE A 118 5.15 -14.64 8.10
N PRO A 119 4.66 -15.44 7.13
CA PRO A 119 4.76 -16.89 7.18
C PRO A 119 6.19 -17.36 7.42
N GLU A 120 6.37 -18.39 8.24
CA GLU A 120 7.69 -18.84 8.70
C GLU A 120 8.65 -19.13 7.55
N HIS A 121 8.17 -19.78 6.49
CA HIS A 121 8.97 -20.13 5.32
C HIS A 121 9.36 -18.92 4.44
N LEU A 122 8.73 -17.76 4.63
CA LEU A 122 9.04 -16.51 3.92
C LEU A 122 9.87 -15.54 4.76
N ARG A 123 10.17 -15.86 6.03
CA ARG A 123 10.92 -14.94 6.91
C ARG A 123 12.33 -14.65 6.42
N ALA A 124 13.05 -15.66 5.94
CA ALA A 124 14.38 -15.45 5.37
C ALA A 124 14.32 -14.48 4.18
N VAL A 125 13.28 -14.58 3.35
CA VAL A 125 13.09 -13.70 2.18
C VAL A 125 12.72 -12.28 2.62
N HIS A 126 11.92 -12.13 3.67
CA HIS A 126 11.67 -10.84 4.29
C HIS A 126 12.98 -10.21 4.80
N ASP A 127 13.76 -10.97 5.57
CA ASP A 127 15.01 -10.51 6.17
C ASP A 127 16.00 -10.06 5.09
N ASP A 128 16.16 -10.85 4.01
CA ASP A 128 16.97 -10.50 2.83
C ASP A 128 16.54 -9.15 2.22
N ILE A 129 15.24 -8.88 2.09
CA ILE A 129 14.73 -7.61 1.52
C ILE A 129 15.04 -6.44 2.46
N ILE A 130 14.88 -6.63 3.77
CA ILE A 130 15.19 -5.59 4.76
C ILE A 130 16.70 -5.29 4.79
N GLU A 131 17.54 -6.31 4.70
CA GLU A 131 19.00 -6.19 4.58
C GLU A 131 19.36 -5.41 3.32
N LEU A 132 18.85 -5.82 2.15
CA LEU A 132 19.05 -5.10 0.89
C LEU A 132 18.64 -3.63 1.00
N ARG A 133 17.50 -3.33 1.63
CA ARG A 133 17.08 -1.95 1.84
C ARG A 133 18.10 -1.19 2.67
N ASN A 134 18.59 -1.76 3.77
CA ASN A 134 19.47 -1.08 4.69
C ASN A 134 20.87 -0.89 4.09
N GLU A 135 21.46 -1.95 3.56
CA GLU A 135 22.85 -1.96 3.14
C GLU A 135 23.06 -1.39 1.73
N ARG A 136 22.13 -1.62 0.81
CA ARG A 136 22.29 -1.25 -0.61
C ARG A 136 21.56 0.05 -0.99
N TYR A 137 20.39 0.30 -0.40
CA TYR A 137 19.50 1.38 -0.89
C TYR A 137 19.29 2.53 0.11
N ALA A 138 19.61 2.35 1.39
CA ALA A 138 19.49 3.39 2.41
C ALA A 138 20.84 3.98 2.84
N HIS A 139 21.90 3.18 2.80
CA HIS A 139 23.27 3.58 3.10
C HIS A 139 24.17 3.28 1.91
N ASN A 140 25.21 4.09 1.67
CA ASN A 140 26.24 3.80 0.65
C ASN A 140 27.22 2.72 1.16
N GLU A 141 26.72 1.76 1.92
CA GLU A 141 27.53 0.66 2.44
C GLU A 141 27.80 -0.35 1.31
N LYS A 142 28.93 -1.04 1.39
CA LYS A 142 29.33 -1.99 0.34
C LYS A 142 28.53 -3.28 0.49
N HIS A 143 27.36 -3.35 -0.12
CA HIS A 143 26.65 -4.62 -0.28
C HIS A 143 27.35 -5.51 -1.32
N LEU A 144 27.38 -6.82 -1.12
CA LEU A 144 28.07 -7.78 -2.01
C LEU A 144 27.56 -7.76 -3.45
N THR A 145 26.34 -7.29 -3.67
CA THR A 145 25.70 -7.21 -4.99
C THR A 145 26.00 -5.90 -5.72
N THR A 146 26.74 -4.95 -5.13
CA THR A 146 27.09 -3.68 -5.78
C THR A 146 28.57 -3.38 -5.57
N ARG A 147 29.34 -3.37 -6.66
CA ARG A 147 30.74 -2.93 -6.63
C ARG A 147 30.98 -1.94 -7.75
N SER A 148 31.43 -0.74 -7.41
CA SER A 148 31.97 0.22 -8.36
C SER A 148 33.47 0.38 -8.15
N GLY A 149 34.20 0.61 -9.23
CA GLY A 149 35.65 0.79 -9.22
C GLY A 149 36.12 1.52 -10.47
N ILE A 150 37.37 1.96 -10.42
CA ILE A 150 38.08 2.46 -11.59
C ILE A 150 39.13 1.42 -11.98
N ASN A 151 39.20 1.11 -13.27
CA ASN A 151 40.36 0.48 -13.86
C ASN A 151 41.19 1.57 -14.53
N VAL A 152 42.49 1.59 -14.28
CA VAL A 152 43.41 2.55 -14.91
C VAL A 152 44.36 1.75 -15.75
N ASP A 153 44.22 1.88 -17.07
CA ASP A 153 45.07 1.25 -18.05
C ASP A 153 46.11 2.28 -18.52
N PHE A 154 47.35 1.85 -18.76
CA PHE A 154 48.43 2.72 -19.24
C PHE A 154 49.03 2.13 -20.51
N ASP A 155 49.07 2.94 -21.57
CA ASP A 155 49.67 2.61 -22.87
C ASP A 155 50.50 3.77 -23.43
N ASP A 156 50.96 3.63 -24.68
CA ASP A 156 51.81 4.62 -25.35
C ASP A 156 51.12 5.98 -25.55
N ASP A 157 49.79 6.04 -25.49
CA ASP A 157 48.98 7.26 -25.64
C ASP A 157 48.57 7.88 -24.29
N GLY A 158 48.85 7.20 -23.17
CA GLY A 158 48.72 7.74 -21.82
C GLY A 158 47.90 6.88 -20.87
N PHE A 159 47.28 7.52 -19.86
CA PHE A 159 46.44 6.85 -18.87
C PHE A 159 44.97 6.89 -19.30
N HIS A 160 44.34 5.71 -19.40
CA HIS A 160 42.92 5.55 -19.68
C HIS A 160 42.18 5.12 -18.42
N ILE A 161 41.18 5.88 -18.02
CA ILE A 161 40.36 5.57 -16.84
C ILE A 161 39.05 4.95 -17.33
N ASN A 162 38.85 3.68 -16.98
CA ASN A 162 37.63 2.93 -17.26
C ASN A 162 36.82 2.76 -15.97
N MET A 163 35.57 3.21 -15.95
CA MET A 163 34.68 2.91 -14.83
C MET A 163 34.17 1.47 -14.94
N GLN A 164 34.26 0.72 -13.85
CA GLN A 164 33.70 -0.63 -13.75
C GLN A 164 32.58 -0.65 -12.71
N MET A 165 31.44 -1.23 -13.08
CA MET A 165 30.31 -1.45 -12.18
C MET A 165 29.88 -2.92 -12.27
N THR A 166 29.74 -3.57 -11.12
CA THR A 166 29.15 -4.89 -10.97
C THR A 166 27.84 -4.75 -10.21
N LEU A 167 26.76 -5.24 -10.83
CA LEU A 167 25.41 -5.20 -10.29
C LEU A 167 24.84 -6.62 -10.22
N GLY A 168 24.58 -7.11 -9.01
CA GLY A 168 23.77 -8.31 -8.80
C GLY A 168 22.30 -7.94 -9.01
N MET A 169 21.70 -8.51 -10.05
CA MET A 169 20.32 -8.22 -10.47
C MET A 169 19.39 -9.39 -10.17
N TYR A 170 18.16 -9.06 -9.80
CA TYR A 170 17.06 -10.01 -9.68
C TYR A 170 16.15 -9.87 -10.90
N ILE A 171 16.55 -10.47 -12.03
CA ILE A 171 15.79 -10.39 -13.28
C ILE A 171 14.40 -11.00 -13.07
N GLY A 172 13.35 -10.20 -13.25
CA GLY A 172 11.98 -10.65 -13.01
C GLY A 172 11.62 -10.82 -11.53
N GLY A 173 12.53 -10.48 -10.61
CA GLY A 173 12.37 -10.75 -9.18
C GLY A 173 12.55 -12.23 -8.81
N ARG A 174 12.62 -12.49 -7.50
CA ARG A 174 12.65 -13.87 -6.95
C ARG A 174 11.23 -14.46 -6.94
N ASN A 175 11.11 -15.77 -7.15
CA ASN A 175 9.79 -16.44 -7.13
C ASN A 175 9.13 -16.31 -5.74
N GLU A 176 9.95 -16.32 -4.70
CA GLU A 176 9.52 -16.14 -3.32
C GLU A 176 8.95 -14.73 -3.06
N TRP A 177 9.32 -13.73 -3.88
CA TRP A 177 8.70 -12.39 -3.80
C TRP A 177 7.26 -12.41 -4.29
N ALA A 178 6.92 -13.27 -5.27
CA ALA A 178 5.54 -13.45 -5.71
C ALA A 178 4.66 -13.94 -4.55
N GLU A 179 5.15 -14.92 -3.80
CA GLU A 179 4.43 -15.46 -2.64
C GLU A 179 4.28 -14.43 -1.51
N LEU A 180 5.32 -13.62 -1.26
CA LEU A 180 5.24 -12.51 -0.33
C LEU A 180 4.18 -11.47 -0.74
N VAL A 181 4.12 -11.10 -2.01
CA VAL A 181 3.12 -10.15 -2.53
C VAL A 181 1.72 -10.72 -2.40
N GLN A 182 1.51 -11.99 -2.77
CA GLN A 182 0.23 -12.68 -2.59
C GLN A 182 -0.21 -12.71 -1.12
N PHE A 183 0.72 -13.01 -0.21
CA PHE A 183 0.46 -12.99 1.21
C PHE A 183 0.03 -11.60 1.69
N ILE A 184 0.74 -10.54 1.27
CA ILE A 184 0.43 -9.16 1.67
C ILE A 184 -0.98 -8.78 1.22
N ASP A 185 -1.34 -9.04 -0.04
CA ASP A 185 -2.67 -8.74 -0.57
C ASP A 185 -3.75 -9.51 0.21
N ALA A 186 -3.58 -10.81 0.40
CA ALA A 186 -4.51 -11.65 1.16
C ALA A 186 -4.65 -11.18 2.62
N HIS A 187 -3.55 -10.78 3.26
CA HIS A 187 -3.55 -10.31 4.65
C HIS A 187 -4.28 -8.97 4.79
N MET A 188 -4.11 -8.06 3.84
CA MET A 188 -4.84 -6.79 3.80
C MET A 188 -6.35 -7.01 3.68
N HIS A 189 -6.79 -7.89 2.77
CA HIS A 189 -8.19 -8.29 2.65
C HIS A 189 -8.71 -8.96 3.93
N SER A 190 -7.95 -9.90 4.51
CA SER A 190 -8.32 -10.57 5.76
C SER A 190 -8.52 -9.58 6.92
N ARG A 191 -7.65 -8.57 7.03
CA ARG A 191 -7.78 -7.50 8.04
C ARG A 191 -9.01 -6.62 7.79
N LEU A 192 -9.31 -6.27 6.54
CA LEU A 192 -10.54 -5.54 6.19
C LEU A 192 -11.78 -6.32 6.64
N THR A 193 -11.90 -7.58 6.21
CA THR A 193 -13.04 -8.44 6.55
C THR A 193 -13.22 -8.57 8.07
N LYS A 194 -12.12 -8.76 8.81
CA LYS A 194 -12.18 -8.83 10.28
C LYS A 194 -12.67 -7.53 10.92
N ILE A 195 -12.27 -6.36 10.40
CA ILE A 195 -12.76 -5.07 10.89
C ILE A 195 -14.26 -4.94 10.62
N LEU A 196 -14.71 -5.19 9.39
CA LEU A 196 -16.14 -5.12 9.01
C LEU A 196 -17.00 -6.06 9.86
N GLN A 197 -16.54 -7.29 10.11
CA GLN A 197 -17.23 -8.24 10.98
C GLN A 197 -17.34 -7.73 12.43
N ARG A 198 -16.30 -7.08 12.97
CA ARG A 198 -16.36 -6.48 14.32
C ARG A 198 -17.31 -5.29 14.36
N LEU A 199 -17.33 -4.45 13.33
CA LEU A 199 -18.28 -3.35 13.21
C LEU A 199 -19.72 -3.87 13.24
N LYS A 200 -20.03 -4.85 12.38
CA LYS A 200 -21.34 -5.52 12.34
C LYS A 200 -21.73 -6.13 13.68
N LYS A 201 -20.82 -6.87 14.32
CA LYS A 201 -21.10 -7.49 15.63
C LYS A 201 -21.42 -6.46 16.71
N LYS A 202 -20.79 -5.28 16.67
CA LYS A 202 -20.94 -4.24 17.70
C LYS A 202 -22.16 -3.34 17.47
N THR A 203 -22.50 -3.05 16.21
CA THR A 203 -23.60 -2.13 15.90
C THR A 203 -24.88 -2.84 15.50
N GLY A 204 -24.81 -4.10 15.07
CA GLY A 204 -25.95 -4.82 14.50
C GLY A 204 -26.28 -4.43 13.05
N TYR A 205 -25.56 -3.47 12.47
CA TYR A 205 -25.74 -3.00 11.10
C TYR A 205 -24.75 -3.68 10.15
N GLU A 206 -25.12 -3.84 8.88
CA GLU A 206 -24.17 -4.23 7.85
C GLU A 206 -23.19 -3.09 7.57
N TRP A 207 -21.91 -3.44 7.42
CA TRP A 207 -20.86 -2.52 7.00
C TRP A 207 -20.21 -3.08 5.74
N SER A 208 -20.31 -2.34 4.65
CA SER A 208 -19.75 -2.73 3.35
C SER A 208 -18.63 -1.80 2.94
N PHE A 209 -17.58 -2.37 2.34
CA PHE A 209 -16.60 -1.63 1.56
C PHE A 209 -16.92 -1.84 0.08
N PRO A 210 -16.84 -0.82 -0.78
CA PRO A 210 -17.16 -0.99 -2.20
C PRO A 210 -16.26 -2.06 -2.83
N GLU A 211 -16.86 -3.13 -3.31
CA GLU A 211 -16.17 -4.23 -3.99
C GLU A 211 -16.16 -3.94 -5.50
N ASN A 212 -15.07 -3.34 -5.97
CA ASN A 212 -14.75 -3.37 -7.39
C ASN A 212 -13.88 -4.61 -7.67
N PRO A 213 -13.96 -5.19 -8.89
CA PRO A 213 -13.03 -6.25 -9.26
C PRO A 213 -11.59 -5.75 -9.08
N PRO A 214 -10.70 -6.58 -8.51
CA PRO A 214 -9.32 -6.18 -8.38
C PRO A 214 -8.74 -5.89 -9.76
N PRO A 215 -7.81 -4.94 -9.88
CA PRO A 215 -7.17 -4.67 -11.16
C PRO A 215 -6.48 -5.92 -11.72
N ALA A 216 -6.37 -6.02 -13.05
CA ALA A 216 -5.92 -7.23 -13.73
C ALA A 216 -4.49 -7.70 -13.36
N TRP A 217 -3.67 -6.82 -12.78
CA TRP A 217 -2.31 -7.15 -12.34
C TRP A 217 -2.27 -7.79 -10.94
N VAL A 218 -3.35 -7.73 -10.17
CA VAL A 218 -3.43 -8.35 -8.84
C VAL A 218 -3.67 -9.85 -9.01
N GLY A 219 -2.75 -10.66 -8.49
CA GLY A 219 -2.77 -12.11 -8.64
C GLY A 219 -2.08 -12.64 -9.90
N ASP A 220 -1.81 -11.79 -10.91
CA ASP A 220 -0.94 -12.14 -12.05
C ASP A 220 0.52 -11.86 -11.71
N TYR A 221 1.07 -12.76 -10.89
CA TYR A 221 2.46 -12.75 -10.43
C TYR A 221 3.31 -13.87 -11.08
N SER A 222 2.70 -14.58 -12.03
CA SER A 222 3.28 -15.64 -12.86
C SER A 222 4.26 -15.10 -13.91
#